data_AF-A0A812L6D4-F1
#
_entry.id   AF-A0A812L6D4-F1
#
_cell.length_a   1.000
_cell.length_b   1.000
_cell.length_c   1.000
_cell.angle_alpha   90.00
_cell.angle_beta   90.00
_cell.angle_gamma   90.00
#
_symmetry.space_group_name_H-M   'P 1'
#
loop_
_entity.id
_entity.type
_entity.pdbx_description
1 polymer ?
#
loop_
_entity_poly.entity_id
_entity_poly.type
_entity_poly.pdbx_seq_one_letter_code
_entity_poly.pdbx_strand_id
1 'polypeptide(L)'
;MGARLSLAEEPVGGVGVDPGDEEGDELNATPAHVREQLLSSLQVSEAEVCKLLKLPQRYPDGRAHPCWIAARKNRVTASRFAAACSAPGARSNRKVVVADMLALPEGRAVQATRFGVQHEDVAREAYIAWRRSEASKQSASDLDLQVEPLGLCVWLQEPWLAGSPDGLCVVEGKPEGLLEIKTAKEWNGLFQSEDTSPIP
;
A
#
# COMPACT_ATOMS: atom_id res chain seq x y z
N MET A 1 -52.15 47.47 20.73
CA MET A 1 -52.04 48.38 21.90
C MET A 1 -50.58 48.29 22.34
N GLY A 2 -49.67 49.16 21.90
CA GLY A 2 -49.47 50.56 22.36
C GLY A 2 -48.80 50.51 23.75
N ALA A 3 -47.54 50.87 23.97
CA ALA A 3 -46.76 52.09 23.63
C ALA A 3 -45.26 51.74 23.37
N ARG A 4 -44.49 52.36 22.45
CA ARG A 4 -43.81 53.70 22.48
C ARG A 4 -43.02 53.95 23.79
N LEU A 5 -41.81 54.51 23.86
CA LEU A 5 -40.73 55.00 22.98
C LEU A 5 -39.65 55.50 23.97
N SER A 6 -38.34 55.35 23.69
CA SER A 6 -37.38 56.46 23.76
C SER A 6 -35.96 56.04 23.38
N LEU A 7 -35.39 56.85 22.49
CA LEU A 7 -34.02 56.88 22.00
C LEU A 7 -33.12 57.67 22.97
N ALA A 8 -31.84 57.32 23.01
CA ALA A 8 -30.73 58.29 23.04
C ALA A 8 -29.46 57.66 22.46
N GLU A 9 -28.81 58.38 21.54
CA GLU A 9 -27.62 58.06 20.77
C GLU A 9 -26.31 58.43 21.48
N GLU A 10 -25.28 57.58 21.28
CA GLU A 10 -23.85 57.85 20.92
C GLU A 10 -22.98 58.85 21.73
N PRO A 11 -21.63 58.88 21.55
CA PRO A 11 -20.61 57.80 21.50
C PRO A 11 -19.42 58.15 22.44
N VAL A 12 -18.31 57.40 22.40
CA VAL A 12 -16.89 57.87 22.52
C VAL A 12 -15.98 56.70 22.91
N GLY A 13 -14.88 56.54 22.16
CA GLY A 13 -13.66 55.93 22.71
C GLY A 13 -13.09 54.82 21.84
N GLY A 14 -12.50 55.21 20.70
CA GLY A 14 -11.69 54.30 19.90
C GLY A 14 -10.50 53.75 20.69
N VAL A 15 -10.34 52.43 20.65
CA VAL A 15 -9.06 51.78 20.86
C VAL A 15 -8.61 51.35 19.47
N GLY A 16 -7.55 52.01 18.98
CA GLY A 16 -6.88 51.62 17.75
C GLY A 16 -6.39 50.18 17.90
N VAL A 17 -7.04 49.26 17.20
CA VAL A 17 -6.46 47.97 16.90
C VAL A 17 -5.58 48.23 15.68
N ASP A 18 -4.29 48.33 15.95
CA ASP A 18 -3.23 48.19 14.97
C ASP A 18 -3.41 46.79 14.34
N PRO A 19 -3.80 46.67 13.05
CA PRO A 19 -3.64 45.39 12.38
C PRO A 19 -2.15 45.30 12.10
N GLY A 20 -1.43 44.79 13.09
CA GLY A 20 -0.11 44.24 12.88
C GLY A 20 -0.17 43.37 11.64
N ASP A 21 0.75 43.65 10.74
CA ASP A 21 1.18 42.76 9.68
C ASP A 21 1.65 41.44 10.32
N GLU A 22 0.72 40.61 10.77
CA GLU A 22 0.97 39.19 10.96
C GLU A 22 0.79 38.54 9.60
N GLU A 23 1.94 38.42 8.94
CA GLU A 23 2.29 37.44 7.92
C GLU A 23 1.29 36.27 7.87
N GLY A 24 0.29 36.42 7.01
CA GLY A 24 -0.41 35.29 6.44
C GLY A 24 0.54 34.59 5.49
N ASP A 25 1.41 33.72 6.02
CA ASP A 25 2.28 32.79 5.31
C ASP A 25 1.45 31.66 4.64
N GLU A 26 0.34 32.04 4.01
CA GLU A 26 -0.48 31.18 3.16
C GLU A 26 0.21 31.06 1.79
N LEU A 27 1.18 30.15 1.75
CA LEU A 27 1.31 29.17 0.68
C LEU A 27 1.56 29.74 -0.73
N ASN A 28 2.66 30.46 -0.90
CA ASN A 28 3.39 30.47 -2.19
C ASN A 28 4.13 29.14 -2.43
N ALA A 29 3.44 28.02 -2.23
CA ALA A 29 4.01 26.70 -2.47
C ALA A 29 4.06 26.47 -3.98
N THR A 30 5.18 26.82 -4.60
CA THR A 30 5.43 26.48 -6.01
C THR A 30 5.30 24.96 -6.21
N PRO A 31 4.88 24.48 -7.39
CA PRO A 31 4.79 23.04 -7.66
C PRO A 31 6.11 22.28 -7.37
N ALA A 32 7.24 22.94 -7.54
CA ALA A 32 8.56 22.40 -7.20
C ALA A 32 8.72 22.19 -5.69
N HIS A 33 8.33 23.18 -4.88
CA HIS A 33 8.40 23.09 -3.42
C HIS A 33 7.47 21.99 -2.88
N VAL A 34 6.23 21.91 -3.37
CA VAL A 34 5.29 20.84 -2.99
C VAL A 34 5.87 19.47 -3.34
N ARG A 35 6.48 19.33 -4.51
CA ARG A 35 7.13 18.07 -4.92
C ARG A 35 8.27 17.69 -3.99
N GLU A 36 9.13 18.64 -3.64
CA GLU A 36 10.26 18.39 -2.74
C GLU A 36 9.79 18.00 -1.34
N GLN A 37 8.79 18.69 -0.80
CA GLN A 37 8.17 18.33 0.48
C GLN A 37 7.59 16.92 0.46
N LEU A 38 6.86 16.56 -0.61
CA LEU A 38 6.30 15.22 -0.78
C LEU A 38 7.40 14.15 -0.84
N LEU A 39 8.42 14.33 -1.67
CA LEU A 39 9.51 13.35 -1.79
C LEU A 39 10.32 13.23 -0.50
N SER A 40 10.55 14.34 0.19
CA SER A 40 11.22 14.36 1.51
C SER A 40 10.40 13.64 2.58
N SER A 41 9.07 13.83 2.60
CA SER A 41 8.17 13.12 3.53
C SER A 41 8.13 11.61 3.32
N LEU A 42 8.58 11.13 2.16
CA LEU A 42 8.59 9.72 1.81
C LEU A 42 9.88 9.01 2.19
N GLN A 43 10.94 9.74 2.52
CA GLN A 43 12.23 9.19 2.92
C GLN A 43 12.07 8.31 4.16
N VAL A 44 12.80 7.20 4.17
CA VAL A 44 12.79 6.22 5.26
C VAL A 44 14.21 5.70 5.48
N SER A 45 14.55 5.47 6.75
CA SER A 45 15.79 4.81 7.15
C SER A 45 15.69 3.29 6.98
N GLU A 46 16.83 2.60 6.97
CA GLU A 46 16.89 1.13 6.97
C GLU A 46 16.11 0.52 8.15
N ALA A 47 16.24 1.12 9.34
CA ALA A 47 15.51 0.69 10.52
C ALA A 47 13.99 0.81 10.36
N GLU A 48 13.51 1.85 9.68
CA GLU A 48 12.10 2.00 9.34
C GLU A 48 11.65 0.99 8.28
N VAL A 49 12.46 0.72 7.26
CA VAL A 49 12.17 -0.35 6.29
C VAL A 49 12.03 -1.69 6.99
N CYS A 50 12.91 -2.04 7.94
CA CYS A 50 12.78 -3.26 8.73
C CYS A 50 11.47 -3.32 9.54
N LYS A 51 10.96 -2.18 10.02
CA LYS A 51 9.65 -2.11 10.69
C LYS A 51 8.51 -2.29 9.69
N LEU A 52 8.58 -1.63 8.54
CA LEU A 52 7.58 -1.71 7.47
C LEU A 52 7.45 -3.14 6.93
N LEU A 53 8.56 -3.87 6.79
CA LEU A 53 8.59 -5.27 6.39
C LEU A 53 7.83 -6.20 7.34
N LYS A 54 7.71 -5.83 8.62
CA LYS A 54 7.03 -6.61 9.65
C LYS A 54 5.59 -6.14 9.91
N LEU A 55 5.12 -5.11 9.21
CA LEU A 55 3.74 -4.65 9.38
C LEU A 55 2.77 -5.71 8.85
N PRO A 56 1.75 -6.10 9.61
CA PRO A 56 0.72 -6.98 9.08
C PRO A 56 -0.03 -6.26 7.96
N GLN A 57 -0.22 -6.91 6.81
CA GLN A 57 -1.02 -6.32 5.73
C GLN A 57 -2.50 -6.26 6.09
N ARG A 58 -2.98 -7.24 6.86
CA ARG A 58 -4.38 -7.48 7.17
C ARG A 58 -4.58 -7.96 8.61
N TYR A 59 -5.80 -7.78 9.11
CA TYR A 59 -6.31 -8.48 10.28
C TYR A 59 -6.77 -9.90 9.92
N PRO A 60 -6.98 -10.79 10.90
CA PRO A 60 -7.50 -12.15 10.66
C PRO A 60 -8.86 -12.19 9.96
N ASP A 61 -9.65 -11.10 10.02
CA ASP A 61 -10.93 -10.97 9.32
C ASP A 61 -10.81 -10.47 7.86
N GLY A 62 -9.57 -10.34 7.35
CA GLY A 62 -9.26 -9.92 5.99
C GLY A 62 -9.24 -8.40 5.77
N ARG A 63 -9.68 -7.58 6.74
CA ARG A 63 -9.59 -6.12 6.64
C ARG A 63 -8.13 -5.69 6.58
N ALA A 64 -7.82 -4.71 5.72
CA ALA A 64 -6.46 -4.18 5.63
C ALA A 64 -6.06 -3.48 6.93
N HIS A 65 -4.81 -3.65 7.35
CA HIS A 65 -4.30 -3.01 8.54
C HIS A 65 -4.09 -1.51 8.29
N PRO A 66 -4.59 -0.60 9.15
CA PRO A 66 -4.50 0.85 8.92
C PRO A 66 -3.07 1.36 8.74
N CYS A 67 -2.11 0.87 9.54
CA CYS A 67 -0.71 1.27 9.40
C CYS A 67 -0.10 0.84 8.05
N TRP A 68 -0.50 -0.32 7.53
CA TRP A 68 -0.05 -0.79 6.23
C TRP A 68 -0.63 0.06 5.09
N ILE A 69 -1.92 0.40 5.19
CA ILE A 69 -2.58 1.34 4.26
C ILE A 69 -1.90 2.70 4.30
N ALA A 70 -1.67 3.26 5.49
CA ALA A 70 -1.00 4.55 5.65
C ALA A 70 0.41 4.56 5.04
N ALA A 71 1.19 3.51 5.25
CA ALA A 71 2.54 3.38 4.71
C ALA A 71 2.60 3.33 3.17
N ARG A 72 1.51 2.91 2.51
CA ARG A 72 1.38 2.87 1.04
C ARG A 72 0.98 4.22 0.43
N LYS A 73 0.50 5.17 1.23
CA LYS A 73 0.05 6.47 0.73
C LYS A 73 1.20 7.17 0.01
N ASN A 74 0.89 7.79 -1.13
CA ASN A 74 1.86 8.50 -1.98
C ASN A 74 3.00 7.63 -2.56
N ARG A 75 2.90 6.30 -2.49
CA ARG A 75 3.87 5.37 -3.10
C ARG A 75 3.24 4.63 -4.29
N VAL A 76 3.99 4.49 -5.37
CA VAL A 76 3.66 3.59 -6.48
C VAL A 76 3.94 2.17 -6.01
N THR A 77 2.88 1.42 -5.73
CA THR A 77 2.98 0.03 -5.29
C THR A 77 3.13 -0.93 -6.46
N ALA A 78 3.74 -2.10 -6.26
CA ALA A 78 3.93 -3.14 -7.28
C ALA A 78 2.64 -3.45 -8.07
N SER A 79 1.50 -3.58 -7.38
CA SER A 79 0.17 -3.81 -7.97
C SER A 79 -0.31 -2.70 -8.93
N ARG A 80 0.29 -1.52 -8.88
CA ARG A 80 -0.03 -0.33 -9.70
C ARG A 80 1.08 -0.01 -10.70
N PHE A 81 2.26 -0.62 -10.57
CA PHE A 81 3.46 -0.23 -11.31
C PHE A 81 3.28 -0.36 -12.82
N ALA A 82 2.72 -1.49 -13.30
CA ALA A 82 2.44 -1.68 -14.72
C ALA A 82 1.54 -0.57 -15.30
N ALA A 83 0.49 -0.18 -14.58
CA ALA A 83 -0.41 0.92 -14.98
C ALA A 83 0.28 2.30 -14.91
N ALA A 84 1.16 2.52 -13.93
CA ALA A 84 1.97 3.73 -13.82
C ALA A 84 2.90 3.89 -15.03
N CYS A 85 3.48 2.79 -15.50
CA CYS A 85 4.33 2.74 -16.69
C CYS A 85 3.55 2.74 -18.01
N SER A 86 2.21 2.70 -17.99
CA SER A 86 1.37 2.52 -19.18
C SER A 86 1.72 1.24 -19.96
N ALA A 87 2.07 0.17 -19.26
CA ALA A 87 2.41 -1.11 -19.87
C ALA A 87 1.20 -1.69 -20.63
N PRO A 88 1.42 -2.38 -21.77
CA PRO A 88 0.36 -3.11 -22.46
C PRO A 88 -0.35 -4.11 -21.54
N GLY A 89 -1.67 -4.18 -21.62
CA GLY A 89 -2.47 -5.08 -20.77
C GLY A 89 -2.67 -4.62 -19.32
N ALA A 90 -2.17 -3.44 -18.93
CA ALA A 90 -2.46 -2.88 -17.62
C ALA A 90 -3.97 -2.67 -17.41
N ARG A 91 -4.46 -3.02 -16.22
CA ARG A 91 -5.89 -2.95 -15.87
C ARG A 91 -6.43 -1.53 -15.74
N SER A 92 -5.54 -0.54 -15.61
CA SER A 92 -5.90 0.86 -15.39
C SER A 92 -4.86 1.78 -16.05
N ASN A 93 -5.20 3.06 -16.15
CA ASN A 93 -4.32 4.09 -16.70
C ASN A 93 -3.67 4.93 -15.57
N ARG A 94 -2.68 5.76 -15.94
CA ARG A 94 -1.92 6.61 -15.01
C ARG A 94 -2.78 7.53 -14.14
N LYS A 95 -3.89 8.08 -14.67
CA LYS A 95 -4.78 8.97 -13.89
C LYS A 95 -5.46 8.22 -12.75
N VAL A 96 -5.90 6.98 -13.02
CA VAL A 96 -6.49 6.10 -12.01
C VAL A 96 -5.45 5.72 -10.96
N VAL A 97 -4.21 5.43 -11.38
CA VAL A 97 -3.11 5.12 -10.44
C VAL A 97 -2.88 6.26 -9.45
N VAL A 98 -2.81 7.51 -9.92
CA VAL A 98 -2.64 8.68 -9.04
C VAL A 98 -3.80 8.82 -8.07
N ALA A 99 -5.05 8.68 -8.54
CA ALA A 99 -6.22 8.72 -7.68
C ALA A 99 -6.19 7.61 -6.61
N ASP A 100 -5.82 6.39 -7.00
CA ASP A 100 -5.75 5.23 -6.10
C ASP A 100 -4.62 5.35 -5.07
N MET A 101 -3.49 5.98 -5.40
CA MET A 101 -2.40 6.24 -4.46
C MET A 101 -2.82 7.19 -3.32
N LEU A 102 -3.81 8.04 -3.57
CA LEU A 102 -4.38 8.97 -2.59
C LEU A 102 -5.57 8.36 -1.84
N ALA A 103 -6.46 7.67 -2.56
CA ALA A 103 -7.71 7.14 -2.04
C ALA A 103 -7.58 5.77 -1.37
N LEU A 104 -6.52 5.01 -1.68
CA LEU A 104 -6.16 3.72 -1.11
C LEU A 104 -7.37 2.76 -0.98
N PRO A 105 -8.01 2.38 -2.11
CA PRO A 105 -9.23 1.59 -2.11
C PRO A 105 -9.12 0.24 -1.41
N GLU A 106 -7.91 -0.31 -1.24
CA GLU A 106 -7.63 -1.53 -0.48
C GLU A 106 -8.04 -1.43 1.00
N GLY A 107 -8.08 -0.20 1.56
CA GLY A 107 -8.51 0.04 2.94
C GLY A 107 -10.02 -0.04 3.16
N ARG A 108 -10.83 -0.13 2.10
CA ARG A 108 -12.30 -0.20 2.22
C ARG A 108 -12.73 -1.56 2.76
N ALA A 109 -13.67 -1.59 3.71
CA ALA A 109 -14.15 -2.81 4.35
C ALA A 109 -14.66 -3.88 3.35
N VAL A 110 -15.29 -3.46 2.24
CA VAL A 110 -15.77 -4.36 1.17
C VAL A 110 -14.66 -5.19 0.51
N GLN A 111 -13.40 -4.79 0.66
CA GLN A 111 -12.25 -5.54 0.13
C GLN A 111 -11.97 -6.81 0.93
N ALA A 112 -12.32 -6.84 2.22
CA ALA A 112 -12.05 -7.98 3.11
C ALA A 112 -12.79 -9.25 2.67
N THR A 113 -13.97 -9.08 2.06
CA THR A 113 -14.82 -10.20 1.58
C THR A 113 -14.49 -10.65 0.16
N ARG A 114 -13.46 -10.06 -0.47
CA ARG A 114 -13.03 -10.53 -1.79
C ARG A 114 -12.49 -11.94 -1.69
N PHE A 115 -12.89 -12.77 -2.64
CA PHE A 115 -12.49 -14.18 -2.68
C PHE A 115 -10.99 -14.37 -2.47
N GLY A 116 -10.16 -13.58 -3.16
CA GLY A 116 -8.71 -13.74 -3.01
C GLY A 116 -8.15 -13.37 -1.65
N VAL A 117 -8.75 -12.39 -0.96
CA VAL A 117 -8.36 -12.09 0.42
C VAL A 117 -8.68 -13.26 1.36
N GLN A 118 -9.82 -13.92 1.14
CA GLN A 118 -10.27 -15.03 1.99
C GLN A 118 -9.55 -16.36 1.72
N HIS A 119 -8.92 -16.51 0.55
CA HIS A 119 -8.33 -17.77 0.10
C HIS A 119 -6.81 -17.69 -0.09
N GLU A 120 -6.19 -16.55 0.19
CA GLU A 120 -4.74 -16.36 0.08
C GLU A 120 -3.98 -17.34 0.98
N ASP A 121 -4.37 -17.44 2.26
CA ASP A 121 -3.74 -18.36 3.21
C ASP A 121 -3.88 -19.83 2.78
N VAL A 122 -5.07 -20.22 2.32
CA VAL A 122 -5.32 -21.58 1.79
C VAL A 122 -4.42 -21.88 0.59
N ALA A 123 -4.25 -20.92 -0.32
CA ALA A 123 -3.37 -21.06 -1.46
C ALA A 123 -1.89 -21.12 -1.05
N ARG A 124 -1.47 -20.37 -0.03
CA ARG A 124 -0.12 -20.42 0.55
C ARG A 124 0.18 -21.81 1.11
N GLU A 125 -0.73 -22.35 1.92
CA GLU A 125 -0.57 -23.70 2.49
C GLU A 125 -0.54 -24.78 1.42
N ALA A 126 -1.38 -24.65 0.38
CA ALA A 126 -1.37 -25.57 -0.76
C ALA A 126 -0.02 -25.52 -1.51
N TYR A 127 0.56 -24.33 -1.70
CA TYR A 127 1.87 -24.16 -2.31
C TYR A 127 2.97 -24.84 -1.47
N ILE A 128 2.98 -24.63 -0.15
CA ILE A 128 3.96 -25.24 0.77
C ILE A 128 3.85 -26.77 0.71
N ALA A 129 2.63 -27.31 0.82
CA ALA A 129 2.38 -28.75 0.78
C ALA A 129 2.85 -29.37 -0.55
N TRP A 130 2.57 -28.71 -1.67
CA TRP A 130 3.01 -29.16 -2.99
C TRP A 130 4.54 -29.14 -3.10
N ARG A 131 5.22 -28.05 -2.74
CA ARG A 131 6.70 -27.94 -2.78
C ARG A 131 7.37 -29.04 -1.95
N ARG A 132 6.87 -29.29 -0.73
CA ARG A 132 7.39 -30.36 0.13
C ARG A 132 7.18 -31.73 -0.49
N SER A 133 5.98 -32.00 -1.03
CA SER A 133 5.69 -33.26 -1.71
C SER A 133 6.59 -33.52 -2.92
N GLU A 134 6.86 -32.50 -3.75
CA GLU A 134 7.76 -32.62 -4.89
C GLU A 134 9.20 -32.91 -4.44
N ALA A 135 9.68 -32.23 -3.39
CA ALA A 135 11.00 -32.47 -2.84
C ALA A 135 11.18 -33.90 -2.29
N SER A 136 10.17 -34.44 -1.60
CA SER A 136 10.19 -35.82 -1.09
C SER A 136 10.17 -36.88 -2.20
N LYS A 137 9.68 -36.56 -3.41
CA LYS A 137 9.75 -37.46 -4.57
C LYS A 137 11.15 -37.47 -5.19
N GLN A 138 11.84 -36.34 -5.17
CA GLN A 138 13.17 -36.17 -5.78
C GLN A 138 14.31 -36.56 -4.84
N SER A 139 14.11 -36.39 -3.53
CA SER A 139 15.09 -36.66 -2.48
C SER A 139 14.42 -37.40 -1.33
N ALA A 140 15.16 -38.28 -0.64
CA ALA A 140 14.65 -38.98 0.53
C ALA A 140 14.61 -38.10 1.80
N SER A 141 14.76 -36.78 1.67
CA SER A 141 14.80 -35.80 2.76
C SER A 141 13.62 -34.83 2.65
N ASP A 142 13.05 -34.47 3.79
CA ASP A 142 11.99 -33.47 3.86
C ASP A 142 12.55 -32.06 3.61
N LEU A 143 11.85 -31.28 2.79
CA LEU A 143 12.18 -29.87 2.54
C LEU A 143 11.69 -28.99 3.71
N ASP A 144 12.63 -28.36 4.41
CA ASP A 144 12.32 -27.29 5.37
C ASP A 144 12.02 -25.98 4.64
N LEU A 145 10.83 -25.91 4.05
CA LEU A 145 10.27 -24.70 3.44
C LEU A 145 9.30 -24.01 4.41
N GLN A 146 9.46 -22.71 4.58
CA GLN A 146 8.53 -21.82 5.27
C GLN A 146 8.17 -20.66 4.35
N VAL A 147 6.96 -20.13 4.48
CA VAL A 147 6.55 -18.91 3.80
C VAL A 147 6.09 -17.90 4.83
N GLU A 148 6.89 -16.86 5.04
CA GLU A 148 6.61 -15.82 6.02
C GLU A 148 5.78 -14.69 5.38
N PRO A 149 4.69 -14.23 6.01
CA PRO A 149 3.98 -13.06 5.52
C PRO A 149 4.86 -11.81 5.64
N LEU A 150 4.87 -10.98 4.61
CA LEU A 150 5.60 -9.71 4.58
C LEU A 150 4.66 -8.52 4.66
N GLY A 151 5.16 -7.40 5.17
CA GLY A 151 4.47 -6.11 5.18
C GLY A 151 4.69 -5.31 3.91
N LEU A 152 5.34 -4.15 4.05
CA LEU A 152 5.67 -3.26 2.93
C LEU A 152 7.18 -3.20 2.73
N CYS A 153 7.63 -3.67 1.57
CA CYS A 153 8.99 -3.50 1.07
C CYS A 153 9.09 -2.13 0.40
N VAL A 154 9.95 -1.24 0.90
CA VAL A 154 10.21 0.08 0.30
C VAL A 154 11.62 0.10 -0.29
N TRP A 155 11.76 0.63 -1.49
CA TRP A 155 13.07 0.78 -2.11
C TRP A 155 13.77 2.02 -1.56
N LEU A 156 14.87 1.84 -0.82
CA LEU A 156 15.52 2.94 -0.09
C LEU A 156 15.96 4.10 -0.98
N GLN A 157 16.47 3.80 -2.18
CA GLN A 157 16.97 4.83 -3.10
C GLN A 157 15.83 5.60 -3.78
N GLU A 158 14.65 4.98 -3.91
CA GLU A 158 13.47 5.58 -4.53
C GLU A 158 12.26 5.25 -3.67
N PRO A 159 12.11 5.87 -2.49
CA PRO A 159 11.14 5.43 -1.50
C PRO A 159 9.69 5.61 -1.95
N TRP A 160 9.45 6.38 -3.01
CA TRP A 160 8.15 6.43 -3.69
C TRP A 160 7.78 5.11 -4.40
N LEU A 161 8.69 4.13 -4.49
CA LEU A 161 8.41 2.75 -4.92
C LEU A 161 8.26 1.81 -3.73
N ALA A 162 7.23 0.96 -3.78
CA ALA A 162 7.02 -0.06 -2.76
C ALA A 162 6.34 -1.33 -3.30
N GLY A 163 6.44 -2.43 -2.57
CA GLY A 163 5.76 -3.69 -2.85
C GLY A 163 5.31 -4.37 -1.56
N SER A 164 4.30 -5.22 -1.65
CA SER A 164 3.84 -6.04 -0.52
C SER A 164 3.62 -7.45 -1.03
N PRO A 165 4.69 -8.26 -1.14
CA PRO A 165 4.59 -9.64 -1.57
C PRO A 165 3.69 -10.44 -0.62
N ASP A 166 3.04 -11.48 -1.13
CA ASP A 166 2.14 -12.33 -0.33
C ASP A 166 2.92 -13.27 0.60
N GLY A 167 4.23 -13.46 0.35
CA GLY A 167 5.15 -14.08 1.30
C GLY A 167 6.63 -14.08 0.89
N LEU A 168 7.50 -14.36 1.86
CA LEU A 168 8.93 -14.67 1.69
C LEU A 168 9.14 -16.18 1.85
N CYS A 169 9.61 -16.83 0.80
CA CYS A 169 10.01 -18.23 0.86
C CYS A 169 11.37 -18.35 1.55
N VAL A 170 11.41 -19.09 2.64
CA VAL A 170 12.62 -19.43 3.40
C VAL A 170 12.82 -20.93 3.32
N VAL A 171 13.96 -21.36 2.78
CA VAL A 171 14.33 -22.77 2.64
C VAL A 171 15.61 -23.01 3.42
N GLU A 172 15.58 -23.99 4.32
CA GLU A 172 16.72 -24.34 5.19
C GLU A 172 17.26 -23.10 5.95
N GLY A 173 16.33 -22.26 6.43
CA GLY A 173 16.64 -21.01 7.14
C GLY A 173 17.20 -19.87 6.27
N LYS A 174 17.22 -20.01 4.94
CA LYS A 174 17.72 -18.99 4.00
C LYS A 174 16.60 -18.45 3.11
N PRO A 175 16.52 -17.12 2.89
CA PRO A 175 15.62 -16.56 1.90
C PRO A 175 15.94 -17.06 0.49
N GLU A 176 14.95 -17.65 -0.18
CA GLU A 176 15.10 -18.18 -1.54
C GLU A 176 14.36 -17.31 -2.57
N GLY A 177 13.22 -16.73 -2.20
CA GLY A 177 12.44 -15.92 -3.13
C GLY A 177 11.16 -15.35 -2.53
N LEU A 178 10.42 -14.63 -3.36
CA LEU A 178 9.12 -14.06 -3.00
C LEU A 178 7.99 -14.90 -3.58
N LEU A 179 6.87 -14.97 -2.86
CA LEU A 179 5.64 -15.59 -3.30
C LEU A 179 4.60 -14.52 -3.63
N GLU A 180 4.02 -14.62 -4.83
CA GLU A 180 2.85 -13.85 -5.26
C GLU A 180 1.72 -14.84 -5.56
N ILE A 181 0.62 -14.71 -4.84
CA ILE A 181 -0.53 -15.60 -4.88
C ILE A 181 -1.60 -14.99 -5.78
N LYS A 182 -2.22 -15.86 -6.58
CA LYS A 182 -3.40 -15.54 -7.38
C LYS A 182 -4.44 -16.61 -7.17
N THR A 183 -5.64 -16.18 -6.80
CA THR A 183 -6.78 -17.06 -6.59
C THR A 183 -7.91 -16.66 -7.53
N ALA A 184 -8.69 -17.62 -7.98
CA ALA A 184 -9.92 -17.37 -8.74
C ALA A 184 -11.01 -18.34 -8.27
N LYS A 185 -12.27 -17.90 -8.38
CA LYS A 185 -13.42 -18.78 -8.14
C LYS A 185 -13.49 -19.91 -9.17
N GLU A 186 -13.09 -19.58 -10.40
CA GLU A 186 -13.04 -20.48 -11.55
C GLU A 186 -11.70 -20.25 -12.26
N TRP A 187 -11.07 -21.34 -12.67
CA TRP A 187 -9.82 -21.28 -13.44
C TRP A 187 -10.15 -21.07 -14.92
N ASN A 188 -9.58 -20.04 -15.53
CA ASN A 188 -9.84 -19.69 -16.93
C ASN A 188 -8.63 -19.92 -17.87
N GLY A 189 -7.59 -20.62 -17.41
CA GLY A 189 -6.44 -21.00 -18.24
C GLY A 189 -5.46 -19.89 -18.58
N LEU A 190 -5.74 -18.62 -18.25
CA LEU A 190 -4.91 -17.47 -18.65
C LEU A 190 -3.48 -17.46 -18.09
N PHE A 191 -3.18 -18.30 -17.11
CA PHE A 191 -1.87 -18.39 -16.45
C PHE A 191 -1.19 -19.75 -16.65
N GLN A 192 -1.64 -20.56 -17.61
CA GLN A 192 -0.88 -21.75 -18.01
C GLN A 192 0.35 -21.28 -18.79
N SER A 193 1.53 -21.42 -18.20
CA SER A 193 2.78 -21.32 -18.95
C SER A 193 2.87 -22.57 -19.83
N GLU A 194 2.83 -22.40 -21.16
CA GLU A 194 3.19 -23.47 -22.12
C GLU A 194 4.70 -23.73 -22.18
N ASP A 195 5.42 -23.54 -21.08
CA ASP A 195 6.87 -23.78 -21.04
C ASP A 195 7.16 -25.04 -20.21
N THR A 196 6.98 -26.18 -20.87
CA THR A 196 7.51 -27.48 -20.45
C THR A 196 8.91 -27.73 -21.00
N SER A 197 9.54 -26.71 -21.61
CA SER A 197 10.92 -26.81 -22.08
C SER A 197 11.83 -27.09 -20.88
N PRO A 198 12.61 -28.18 -20.88
CA PRO A 198 13.59 -28.39 -19.82
C PRO A 198 14.56 -27.22 -19.81
N ILE A 199 14.73 -26.60 -18.63
CA ILE A 199 15.74 -25.56 -18.41
C ILE A 199 17.10 -26.20 -18.73
N PRO A 200 17.92 -25.60 -19.62
CA PRO A 200 19.23 -26.13 -20.00
C PRO A 200 20.24 -26.15 -18.85
#